data_AF-A0A2K1KG69-F1
#
_entry.id   AF-A0A2K1KG69-F1
#
_cell.length_a   1.000
_cell.length_b   1.000
_cell.length_c   1.000
_cell.angle_alpha   90.00
_cell.angle_beta   90.00
_cell.angle_gamma   90.00
#
_symmetry.space_group_name_H-M   'P 1'
#
loop_
_entity.id
_entity.type
_entity.pdbx_description
1 polymer ?
#
loop_
_entity_poly.entity_id
_entity_poly.type
_entity_poly.pdbx_seq_one_letter_code
_entity_poly.pdbx_strand_id
1 'polypeptide(L)'
;MARGEHGGQTSTSGLLGGLSPQIEEKLSGNRKPCLMFTVACVLSSIFALSALSIITNSCEERISASTFRSASMERMAQNYRMHSFYSSEDHSPSKKRKIDSEEIVIDDVFKKSYNTNLKNIVFGIAASSKLWQSRKYYVREWWQKRTMRGYVWLETPINGTWDEFAPPFKISANTSQFKYSRPKGNRAALRLTRIVTETFKLGLKNVDWFVMGDDDTIIFTDNLVRMLSNYDPKQMHYIGSHSESHVQNTRFSYSMAYGGGGFAISYPLARALATTQDGCLNRYPELFGSDDRVHACITELGVPITKNQGFHQFDIRGNPMGLLAAHPMTPVLSIHHLDIIGSLFPRKSRLVALRLLMRAARVEQASMFQQTITYAQQRRYSFSISSGYVVRVYQGFVAPWELEEAPRTFYSWYGSKNHDHFPFDVREIPDDPCEKPTLFFLSKRFLNNTASGCIETVYLKHRLSESNSNGCDERINSVERIRVRSTPLDHSWFMPRRLCGRVEMWKNDTIDIFVRPCQQGELVVGVH
;
A
#
# COMPACT_ATOMS: atom_id res chain seq x y z
N MET A 1 -35.67 -10.52 -56.14
CA MET A 1 -35.45 -10.46 -57.60
C MET A 1 -34.08 -9.82 -57.81
N ALA A 2 -33.04 -10.42 -58.37
CA ALA A 2 -32.77 -11.70 -59.03
C ALA A 2 -31.32 -12.10 -58.60
N ARG A 3 -31.09 -13.31 -58.07
CA ARG A 3 -30.55 -14.50 -58.76
C ARG A 3 -29.15 -14.34 -59.37
N GLY A 4 -28.21 -15.08 -58.80
CA GLY A 4 -26.95 -15.55 -59.39
C GLY A 4 -26.47 -16.75 -58.57
N GLU A 5 -26.47 -17.92 -59.18
CA GLU A 5 -26.37 -19.26 -58.58
C GLU A 5 -24.94 -19.78 -58.38
N HIS A 6 -24.84 -20.77 -57.46
CA HIS A 6 -23.85 -21.87 -57.30
C HIS A 6 -22.35 -21.50 -57.15
N GLY A 7 -21.58 -22.04 -56.20
CA GLY A 7 -21.67 -23.26 -55.40
C GLY A 7 -20.29 -23.94 -55.43
N GLY A 8 -19.80 -24.48 -54.30
CA GLY A 8 -18.66 -25.42 -54.29
C GLY A 8 -17.66 -25.25 -53.15
N GLN A 9 -17.72 -26.14 -52.17
CA GLN A 9 -16.68 -26.44 -51.18
C GLN A 9 -15.51 -27.20 -51.84
N THR A 10 -14.28 -26.97 -51.37
CA THR A 10 -13.19 -27.95 -51.48
C THR A 10 -12.29 -27.93 -50.24
N SER A 11 -12.05 -29.14 -49.74
CA SER A 11 -11.00 -29.55 -48.81
C SER A 11 -9.64 -29.61 -49.51
N THR A 12 -8.53 -29.51 -48.77
CA THR A 12 -7.27 -30.18 -49.12
C THR A 12 -6.37 -30.35 -47.89
N SER A 13 -5.83 -31.56 -47.76
CA SER A 13 -4.79 -32.03 -46.85
C SER A 13 -3.82 -32.92 -47.66
N GLY A 14 -2.53 -32.89 -47.34
CA GLY A 14 -1.44 -33.73 -47.90
C GLY A 14 -0.40 -32.91 -48.68
N LEU A 15 0.91 -33.17 -48.69
CA LEU A 15 1.71 -34.35 -48.30
C LEU A 15 3.22 -34.03 -48.48
N LEU A 16 4.09 -34.99 -48.13
CA LEU A 16 5.57 -35.16 -48.32
C LEU A 16 6.36 -34.96 -47.00
N GLY A 17 6.96 -35.98 -46.34
CA GLY A 17 7.81 -37.11 -46.80
C GLY A 17 9.28 -36.68 -46.62
N GLY A 18 10.21 -37.30 -45.90
CA GLY A 18 10.50 -38.66 -45.44
C GLY A 18 12.02 -38.85 -45.65
N LEU A 19 12.79 -39.41 -44.69
CA LEU A 19 14.09 -40.13 -44.88
C LEU A 19 14.78 -40.50 -43.54
N SER A 20 15.30 -41.72 -43.51
CA SER A 20 16.23 -42.41 -42.57
C SER A 20 16.92 -43.52 -43.44
N PRO A 21 18.00 -44.29 -43.08
CA PRO A 21 18.76 -44.45 -41.81
C PRO A 21 20.32 -44.60 -41.90
N GLN A 22 20.99 -44.50 -40.73
CA GLN A 22 22.13 -45.27 -40.13
C GLN A 22 23.57 -45.46 -40.74
N ILE A 23 24.49 -45.69 -39.77
CA ILE A 23 25.82 -46.39 -39.72
C ILE A 23 27.04 -45.45 -39.51
N GLU A 24 27.65 -45.28 -38.32
CA GLU A 24 28.52 -46.14 -37.47
C GLU A 24 30.02 -46.18 -37.91
N GLU A 25 30.95 -45.56 -37.14
CA GLU A 25 32.19 -46.19 -36.59
C GLU A 25 33.25 -45.20 -36.00
N LYS A 26 33.91 -45.70 -34.94
CA LYS A 26 35.31 -45.50 -34.48
C LYS A 26 35.72 -44.29 -33.62
N LEU A 27 35.60 -44.54 -32.31
CA LEU A 27 36.54 -44.14 -31.24
C LEU A 27 37.87 -44.91 -31.35
N SER A 28 39.00 -44.20 -31.26
CA SER A 28 40.29 -44.72 -30.76
C SER A 28 41.27 -43.55 -30.59
N GLY A 29 41.74 -43.27 -29.36
CA GLY A 29 42.70 -42.18 -29.12
C GLY A 29 43.05 -41.88 -27.66
N ASN A 30 43.53 -42.88 -26.95
CA ASN A 30 44.14 -42.91 -25.62
C ASN A 30 44.97 -41.65 -25.21
N ARG A 31 44.64 -40.95 -24.10
CA ARG A 31 45.59 -40.11 -23.29
C ARG A 31 45.07 -39.81 -21.85
N LYS A 32 45.52 -40.65 -20.90
CA LYS A 32 45.89 -40.42 -19.48
C LYS A 32 44.93 -39.66 -18.52
N PRO A 33 44.20 -40.35 -17.61
CA PRO A 33 43.44 -39.73 -16.50
C PRO A 33 44.30 -39.22 -15.33
N CYS A 34 45.62 -39.35 -15.39
CA CYS A 34 46.52 -39.03 -14.28
C CYS A 34 46.80 -37.52 -14.12
N LEU A 35 46.68 -36.72 -15.20
CA LEU A 35 46.96 -35.28 -15.17
C LEU A 35 45.81 -34.47 -14.56
N MET A 36 44.55 -34.88 -14.77
CA MET A 36 43.38 -34.19 -14.21
C MET A 36 43.25 -34.41 -12.70
N PHE A 37 43.58 -35.61 -12.22
CA PHE A 37 43.61 -35.91 -10.78
C PHE A 37 44.75 -35.18 -10.05
N THR A 38 45.92 -35.06 -10.66
CA THR A 38 47.03 -34.31 -10.07
C THR A 38 46.74 -32.81 -10.02
N VAL A 39 46.13 -32.23 -11.05
CA VAL A 39 45.69 -30.81 -11.03
C VAL A 39 44.62 -30.58 -9.97
N ALA A 40 43.63 -31.47 -9.83
CA ALA A 40 42.59 -31.35 -8.81
C ALA A 40 43.15 -31.46 -7.38
N CYS A 41 44.09 -32.38 -7.13
CA CYS A 41 44.74 -32.52 -5.82
C CYS A 41 45.65 -31.33 -5.49
N VAL A 42 46.36 -30.76 -6.48
CA VAL A 42 47.18 -29.56 -6.27
C VAL A 42 46.30 -28.35 -5.95
N LEU A 43 45.17 -28.18 -6.66
CA LEU A 43 44.22 -27.10 -6.38
C LEU A 43 43.55 -27.24 -5.01
N SER A 44 43.19 -28.46 -4.58
CA SER A 44 42.62 -28.67 -3.23
C SER A 44 43.67 -28.42 -2.13
N SER A 45 44.93 -28.76 -2.37
CA SER A 45 46.03 -28.52 -1.45
C SER A 45 46.33 -27.03 -1.31
N ILE A 46 46.28 -26.27 -2.40
CA ILE A 46 46.42 -24.81 -2.38
C ILE A 46 45.26 -24.15 -1.63
N PHE A 47 44.03 -24.66 -1.80
CA PHE A 47 42.85 -24.15 -1.10
C PHE A 47 42.87 -24.50 0.41
N ALA A 48 43.38 -25.67 0.76
CA ALA A 48 43.57 -26.05 2.16
C ALA A 48 44.67 -25.20 2.83
N LEU A 49 45.78 -24.92 2.13
CA LEU A 49 46.86 -24.07 2.63
C LEU A 49 46.44 -22.59 2.75
N SER A 50 45.61 -22.07 1.85
CA SER A 50 45.04 -20.72 1.99
C SER A 50 43.99 -20.64 3.10
N ALA A 51 43.17 -21.67 3.28
CA ALA A 51 42.25 -21.76 4.42
C ALA A 51 42.99 -21.86 5.76
N LEU A 52 44.10 -22.62 5.82
CA LEU A 52 44.95 -22.66 7.01
C LEU A 52 45.63 -21.32 7.27
N SER A 53 46.09 -20.58 6.24
CA SER A 53 46.68 -19.25 6.45
C SER A 53 45.65 -18.21 6.94
N ILE A 54 44.39 -18.33 6.51
CA ILE A 54 43.28 -17.51 7.01
C ILE A 54 42.93 -17.88 8.47
N ILE A 55 43.01 -19.16 8.85
CA ILE A 55 42.76 -19.60 10.22
C ILE A 55 43.90 -19.18 11.15
N THR A 56 45.17 -19.29 10.71
CA THR A 56 46.33 -18.87 11.52
C THR A 56 46.46 -17.35 11.61
N ASN A 57 46.08 -16.59 10.58
CA ASN A 57 46.03 -15.12 10.63
C ASN A 57 44.80 -14.57 11.38
N SER A 58 43.87 -15.43 11.82
CA SER A 58 42.73 -15.03 12.67
C SER A 58 42.97 -15.21 14.17
N CYS A 59 44.18 -15.62 14.58
CA CYS A 59 44.52 -15.85 15.99
C CYS A 59 45.31 -14.73 16.69
N GLU A 60 45.61 -13.61 16.03
CA GLU A 60 46.15 -12.41 16.67
C GLU A 60 45.22 -11.21 16.47
N GLU A 61 44.08 -11.22 17.17
CA GLU A 61 43.42 -10.05 17.78
C GLU A 61 42.11 -10.52 18.47
N ARG A 62 42.27 -11.31 19.54
CA ARG A 62 41.21 -11.56 20.53
C ARG A 62 41.53 -10.79 21.80
N ILE A 63 41.17 -9.51 21.83
CA ILE A 63 40.90 -8.80 23.08
C ILE A 63 39.58 -8.03 22.94
N SER A 64 38.63 -8.39 23.81
CA SER A 64 37.42 -7.63 24.21
C SER A 64 36.21 -7.53 23.24
N ALA A 65 35.57 -8.67 22.94
CA ALA A 65 34.16 -8.70 22.53
C ALA A 65 33.23 -9.38 23.57
N SER A 66 33.79 -10.04 24.60
CA SER A 66 33.02 -10.66 25.70
C SER A 66 32.75 -9.73 26.87
N THR A 67 33.48 -8.62 27.01
CA THR A 67 33.33 -7.67 28.13
C THR A 67 32.26 -6.59 27.88
N PHE A 68 31.82 -6.39 26.62
CA PHE A 68 30.83 -5.35 26.29
C PHE A 68 29.38 -5.83 26.39
N ARG A 69 29.14 -7.15 26.35
CA ARG A 69 27.80 -7.75 26.52
C ARG A 69 27.41 -7.98 27.98
N SER A 70 28.37 -8.14 28.90
CA SER A 70 28.07 -8.20 30.33
C SER A 70 27.79 -6.82 30.92
N ALA A 71 28.54 -5.79 30.53
CA ALA A 71 28.38 -4.43 31.05
C ALA A 71 27.07 -3.74 30.62
N SER A 72 26.48 -4.11 29.47
CA SER A 72 25.18 -3.57 29.02
C SER A 72 24.00 -4.29 29.68
N MET A 73 24.11 -5.60 29.95
CA MET A 73 23.11 -6.34 30.72
C MET A 73 23.15 -6.03 32.21
N GLU A 74 24.31 -5.76 32.81
CA GLU A 74 24.41 -5.29 34.20
C GLU A 74 23.85 -3.87 34.39
N ARG A 75 24.02 -2.97 33.41
CA ARG A 75 23.38 -1.63 33.45
C ARG A 75 21.87 -1.68 33.23
N MET A 76 21.36 -2.61 32.42
CA MET A 76 19.91 -2.85 32.30
C MET A 76 19.32 -3.52 33.55
N ALA A 77 20.06 -4.46 34.17
CA ALA A 77 19.64 -5.14 35.40
C ALA A 77 19.75 -4.26 36.64
N GLN A 78 20.69 -3.30 36.70
CA GLN A 78 20.76 -2.29 37.76
C GLN A 78 19.61 -1.26 37.66
N ASN A 79 19.23 -0.85 36.44
CA ASN A 79 18.06 0.02 36.24
C ASN A 79 16.72 -0.69 36.55
N TYR A 80 16.63 -2.01 36.39
CA TYR A 80 15.47 -2.80 36.82
C TYR A 80 15.49 -3.20 38.30
N ARG A 81 16.67 -3.32 38.94
CA ARG A 81 16.81 -3.56 40.40
C ARG A 81 16.65 -2.31 41.26
N MET A 82 16.75 -1.11 40.69
CA MET A 82 16.48 0.14 41.42
C MET A 82 14.97 0.42 41.59
N HIS A 83 14.10 -0.36 40.94
CA HIS A 83 12.64 -0.25 41.03
C HIS A 83 11.94 -1.43 41.75
N SER A 84 12.68 -2.33 42.41
CA SER A 84 12.08 -3.48 43.13
C SER A 84 12.53 -3.67 44.59
N PHE A 85 13.26 -2.73 45.18
CA PHE A 85 13.53 -2.73 46.61
C PHE A 85 12.74 -1.62 47.31
N TYR A 86 11.50 -1.93 47.70
CA TYR A 86 10.89 -1.45 48.95
C TYR A 86 9.55 -2.18 49.11
N SER A 87 9.60 -3.40 49.62
CA SER A 87 8.46 -4.03 50.29
C SER A 87 8.97 -5.14 51.20
N SER A 88 8.33 -5.28 52.37
CA SER A 88 8.64 -6.09 53.56
C SER A 88 9.79 -5.61 54.44
N GLU A 89 9.66 -5.34 55.76
CA GLU A 89 8.57 -5.32 56.75
C GLU A 89 9.15 -4.54 57.97
N ASP A 90 8.37 -3.68 58.66
CA ASP A 90 8.36 -3.71 60.14
C ASP A 90 7.20 -2.91 60.78
N HIS A 91 6.73 -3.42 61.91
CA HIS A 91 5.56 -3.01 62.68
C HIS A 91 5.82 -1.80 63.62
N SER A 92 4.95 -0.77 63.57
CA SER A 92 4.33 -0.04 64.72
C SER A 92 4.12 1.47 64.50
N PRO A 93 3.13 2.09 65.18
CA PRO A 93 2.33 3.16 64.60
C PRO A 93 2.75 4.56 65.07
N SER A 94 2.63 5.57 64.21
CA SER A 94 1.89 6.80 64.53
C SER A 94 2.05 7.92 63.49
N LYS A 95 1.00 8.75 63.44
CA LYS A 95 0.90 10.11 62.89
C LYS A 95 0.62 10.26 61.39
N LYS A 96 -0.70 10.40 61.14
CA LYS A 96 -1.33 11.06 60.01
C LYS A 96 -0.51 12.25 59.49
N ARG A 97 -0.04 12.15 58.25
CA ARG A 97 0.20 13.29 57.36
C ARG A 97 -0.68 13.11 56.13
N LYS A 98 -1.59 14.06 55.91
CA LYS A 98 -2.29 14.22 54.64
C LYS A 98 -1.22 14.43 53.56
N ILE A 99 -1.14 13.51 52.62
CA ILE A 99 -0.49 13.73 51.34
C ILE A 99 -1.66 13.82 50.37
N ASP A 100 -1.85 15.00 49.81
CA ASP A 100 -2.81 15.22 48.72
C ASP A 100 -2.41 14.31 47.57
N SER A 101 -3.33 13.44 47.17
CA SER A 101 -3.18 12.57 46.01
C SER A 101 -3.26 13.42 44.75
N GLU A 102 -2.12 13.87 44.25
CA GLU A 102 -2.00 14.20 42.83
C GLU A 102 -2.14 12.88 42.06
N GLU A 103 -3.36 12.67 41.58
CA GLU A 103 -3.71 11.71 40.57
C GLU A 103 -2.79 11.95 39.36
N ILE A 104 -1.85 11.03 39.12
CA ILE A 104 -1.09 11.02 37.87
C ILE A 104 -2.09 10.68 36.77
N VAL A 105 -2.62 11.71 36.12
CA VAL A 105 -3.47 11.63 34.94
C VAL A 105 -2.63 11.04 33.80
N ILE A 106 -2.70 9.71 33.62
CA ILE A 106 -2.17 9.00 32.45
C ILE A 106 -3.16 9.13 31.27
N ASP A 107 -3.73 10.32 31.08
CA ASP A 107 -4.66 10.63 29.97
C ASP A 107 -4.16 11.80 29.09
N ASP A 108 -2.97 12.35 29.36
CA ASP A 108 -2.50 13.60 28.71
C ASP A 108 -1.35 13.41 27.70
N VAL A 109 -1.19 12.22 27.09
CA VAL A 109 -0.55 12.16 25.75
C VAL A 109 -1.62 12.51 24.71
N PHE A 110 -2.21 13.71 24.85
CA PHE A 110 -2.98 14.29 23.77
C PHE A 110 -2.04 14.40 22.57
N LYS A 111 -2.31 13.60 21.53
CA LYS A 111 -1.78 13.88 20.19
C LYS A 111 -2.13 15.33 19.88
N LYS A 112 -1.14 16.21 19.97
CA LYS A 112 -1.28 17.61 19.62
C LYS A 112 -1.73 17.67 18.16
N SER A 113 -3.01 17.94 17.96
CA SER A 113 -3.59 18.12 16.63
C SER A 113 -3.27 19.54 16.17
N TYR A 114 -2.57 19.65 15.06
CA TYR A 114 -2.25 20.91 14.41
C TYR A 114 -3.39 21.33 13.49
N ASN A 115 -3.70 22.62 13.44
CA ASN A 115 -4.75 23.17 12.58
C ASN A 115 -4.32 23.13 11.10
N THR A 116 -4.40 21.95 10.49
CA THR A 116 -4.19 21.74 9.05
C THR A 116 -5.55 21.68 8.36
N ASN A 117 -5.72 22.43 7.28
CA ASN A 117 -6.88 22.34 6.40
C ASN A 117 -6.46 22.35 4.92
N LEU A 118 -7.40 22.10 4.01
CA LEU A 118 -7.12 22.03 2.56
C LEU A 118 -6.51 23.33 1.99
N LYS A 119 -6.74 24.49 2.60
CA LYS A 119 -6.16 25.77 2.17
C LYS A 119 -4.68 25.89 2.56
N ASN A 120 -4.21 25.10 3.52
CA ASN A 120 -2.80 25.03 3.92
C ASN A 120 -1.99 24.04 3.05
N ILE A 121 -2.65 23.27 2.18
CA ILE A 121 -2.02 22.23 1.35
C ILE A 121 -1.98 22.68 -0.11
N VAL A 122 -0.84 22.52 -0.76
CA VAL A 122 -0.69 22.74 -2.21
C VAL A 122 -0.39 21.43 -2.92
N PHE A 123 -1.25 21.05 -3.85
CA PHE A 123 -1.10 19.82 -4.62
C PHE A 123 -0.24 20.04 -5.87
N GLY A 124 0.80 19.24 -6.06
CA GLY A 124 1.59 19.16 -7.28
C GLY A 124 1.30 17.86 -8.01
N ILE A 125 0.52 17.91 -9.09
CA ILE A 125 0.09 16.73 -9.84
C ILE A 125 1.03 16.53 -11.02
N ALA A 126 1.81 15.45 -11.00
CA ALA A 126 2.67 15.06 -12.11
C ALA A 126 1.82 14.50 -13.25
N ALA A 127 1.95 15.09 -14.44
CA ALA A 127 1.21 14.65 -15.62
C ALA A 127 2.08 14.69 -16.88
N SER A 128 1.56 14.08 -17.95
CA SER A 128 2.07 14.27 -19.32
C SER A 128 1.02 14.90 -20.20
N SER A 129 1.42 15.83 -21.07
CA SER A 129 0.51 16.47 -22.03
C SER A 129 -0.14 15.46 -22.98
N LYS A 130 0.58 14.37 -23.29
CA LYS A 130 0.10 13.24 -24.10
C LYS A 130 -0.99 12.42 -23.41
N LEU A 131 -0.85 12.14 -22.11
CA LEU A 131 -1.76 11.28 -21.35
C LEU A 131 -2.90 12.05 -20.68
N TRP A 132 -2.76 13.37 -20.57
CA TRP A 132 -3.70 14.22 -19.85
C TRP A 132 -5.16 14.06 -20.31
N GLN A 133 -5.40 13.94 -21.61
CA GLN A 133 -6.77 13.86 -22.13
C GLN A 133 -7.56 12.65 -21.62
N SER A 134 -6.90 11.52 -21.37
CA SER A 134 -7.53 10.34 -20.76
C SER A 134 -7.49 10.39 -19.23
N ARG A 135 -6.40 10.89 -18.64
CA ARG A 135 -6.17 10.84 -17.18
C ARG A 135 -6.82 11.96 -16.39
N LYS A 136 -7.17 13.10 -17.00
CA LYS A 136 -7.88 14.21 -16.35
C LYS A 136 -9.15 13.76 -15.62
N TYR A 137 -9.80 12.70 -16.11
CA TYR A 137 -11.00 12.16 -15.49
C TYR A 137 -10.73 11.52 -14.13
N TYR A 138 -9.55 10.96 -13.88
CA TYR A 138 -9.19 10.43 -12.56
C TYR A 138 -9.01 11.57 -11.55
N VAL A 139 -8.25 12.60 -11.95
CA VAL A 139 -8.03 13.81 -11.13
C VAL A 139 -9.36 14.48 -10.78
N ARG A 140 -10.31 14.53 -11.72
CA ARG A 140 -11.63 15.13 -11.51
C ARG A 140 -12.46 14.43 -10.41
N GLU A 141 -12.19 13.16 -10.11
CA GLU A 141 -13.00 12.44 -9.13
C GLU A 141 -12.68 12.83 -7.67
N TRP A 142 -11.49 13.36 -7.40
CA TRP A 142 -11.06 13.77 -6.06
C TRP A 142 -10.76 15.28 -5.92
N TRP A 143 -10.47 15.97 -7.03
CA TRP A 143 -10.19 17.41 -7.01
C TRP A 143 -11.43 18.26 -6.68
N GLN A 144 -11.27 19.20 -5.74
CA GLN A 144 -12.32 20.14 -5.33
C GLN A 144 -11.92 21.59 -5.66
N LYS A 145 -12.23 22.05 -6.87
CA LYS A 145 -11.81 23.35 -7.44
C LYS A 145 -11.97 24.57 -6.50
N ARG A 146 -13.00 24.61 -5.66
CA ARG A 146 -13.31 25.77 -4.81
C ARG A 146 -12.59 25.76 -3.46
N THR A 147 -12.11 24.61 -3.00
CA THR A 147 -11.55 24.43 -1.65
C THR A 147 -10.07 24.09 -1.69
N MET A 148 -9.61 23.46 -2.77
CA MET A 148 -8.24 23.01 -2.96
C MET A 148 -7.45 23.96 -3.86
N ARG A 149 -6.12 23.92 -3.70
CA ARG A 149 -5.15 24.73 -4.45
C ARG A 149 -3.97 23.86 -4.85
N GLY A 150 -3.46 24.07 -6.05
CA GLY A 150 -2.49 23.14 -6.65
C GLY A 150 -2.47 23.27 -8.16
N TYR A 151 -1.54 22.54 -8.78
CA TYR A 151 -1.29 22.62 -10.21
C TYR A 151 -0.98 21.26 -10.81
N VAL A 152 -1.44 21.06 -12.05
CA VAL A 152 -0.99 19.99 -12.92
C VAL A 152 0.30 20.44 -13.62
N TRP A 153 1.38 19.67 -13.46
CA TRP A 153 2.70 20.00 -14.01
C TRP A 153 2.99 19.19 -15.26
N LEU A 154 3.11 19.89 -16.39
CA LEU A 154 3.29 19.30 -17.72
C LEU A 154 4.68 19.62 -18.30
N GLU A 155 5.13 18.81 -19.26
CA GLU A 155 6.31 19.06 -20.08
C GLU A 155 6.08 20.15 -21.13
N THR A 156 4.88 20.20 -21.71
CA THR A 156 4.51 21.08 -22.80
C THR A 156 3.05 21.51 -22.67
N PRO A 157 2.65 22.65 -23.24
CA PRO A 157 1.25 23.04 -23.32
C PRO A 157 0.41 21.96 -24.00
N ILE A 158 -0.83 21.78 -23.55
CA ILE A 158 -1.79 20.96 -24.27
C ILE A 158 -2.39 21.73 -25.43
N ASN A 159 -2.65 21.06 -26.54
CA ASN A 159 -3.44 21.61 -27.63
C ASN A 159 -4.93 21.50 -27.25
N GLY A 160 -5.66 22.61 -27.35
CA GLY A 160 -7.10 22.68 -27.08
C GLY A 160 -7.47 23.35 -25.74
N THR A 161 -8.76 23.29 -25.40
CA THR A 161 -9.31 23.94 -24.21
C THR A 161 -8.97 23.18 -22.93
N TRP A 162 -8.45 23.90 -21.93
CA TRP A 162 -8.23 23.34 -20.60
C TRP A 162 -9.56 22.99 -19.93
N ASP A 163 -9.63 21.86 -19.25
CA ASP A 163 -10.82 21.45 -18.50
C ASP A 163 -10.99 22.37 -17.29
N GLU A 164 -12.06 23.17 -17.29
CA GLU A 164 -12.32 24.11 -16.21
C GLU A 164 -12.54 23.43 -14.85
N PHE A 165 -12.90 22.14 -14.82
CA PHE A 165 -13.09 21.38 -13.58
C PHE A 165 -11.80 20.74 -13.08
N ALA A 166 -10.73 20.73 -13.89
CA ALA A 166 -9.42 20.27 -13.48
C ALA A 166 -8.67 21.37 -12.70
N PRO A 167 -7.63 21.01 -11.91
CA PRO A 167 -6.70 21.99 -11.38
C PRO A 167 -6.07 22.81 -12.52
N PRO A 168 -5.66 24.08 -12.30
CA PRO A 168 -4.90 24.82 -13.29
C PRO A 168 -3.57 24.10 -13.60
N PHE A 169 -2.99 24.33 -14.78
CA PHE A 169 -1.69 23.74 -15.13
C PHE A 169 -0.54 24.73 -15.09
N LYS A 170 0.67 24.17 -15.00
CA LYS A 170 1.95 24.84 -15.17
C LYS A 170 2.84 24.02 -16.08
N ILE A 171 3.72 24.69 -16.80
CA ILE A 171 4.77 24.04 -17.60
C ILE A 171 6.03 23.99 -16.76
N SER A 172 6.61 22.80 -16.67
CA SER A 172 7.82 22.58 -15.91
C SER A 172 8.99 23.33 -16.54
N ALA A 173 9.90 23.86 -15.72
CA ALA A 173 11.05 24.59 -16.22
C ALA A 173 12.01 23.68 -17.03
N ASN A 174 12.84 24.31 -17.86
CA ASN A 174 13.85 23.61 -18.64
C ASN A 174 14.86 22.89 -17.73
N THR A 175 15.16 21.63 -18.04
CA THR A 175 16.08 20.75 -17.29
C THR A 175 17.32 20.33 -18.08
N SER A 176 17.59 20.95 -19.24
CA SER A 176 18.75 20.63 -20.10
C SER A 176 20.10 20.82 -19.41
N GLN A 177 20.17 21.73 -18.43
CA GLN A 177 21.38 21.99 -17.64
C GLN A 177 21.81 20.82 -16.73
N PHE A 178 20.89 19.91 -16.38
CA PHE A 178 21.21 18.79 -15.49
C PHE A 178 21.78 17.61 -16.25
N LYS A 179 22.80 16.96 -15.69
CA LYS A 179 23.34 15.72 -16.24
C LYS A 179 22.32 14.58 -16.10
N TYR A 180 22.32 13.65 -17.06
CA TYR A 180 21.50 12.43 -17.00
C TYR A 180 22.31 11.29 -17.64
N SER A 181 22.80 10.37 -16.83
CA SER A 181 23.70 9.28 -17.27
C SER A 181 23.04 7.90 -17.26
N ARG A 182 21.79 7.81 -16.79
CA ARG A 182 21.05 6.55 -16.65
C ARG A 182 20.69 5.96 -18.03
N PRO A 183 21.20 4.78 -18.42
CA PRO A 183 20.97 4.23 -19.77
C PRO A 183 19.52 3.79 -20.02
N LYS A 184 18.87 3.24 -19.00
CA LYS A 184 17.47 2.80 -19.04
C LYS A 184 16.66 3.65 -18.08
N GLY A 185 15.89 4.60 -18.62
CA GLY A 185 15.00 5.54 -17.92
C GLY A 185 14.57 6.67 -18.85
N ASN A 186 13.79 7.63 -18.34
CA ASN A 186 13.34 8.78 -19.12
C ASN A 186 13.84 10.09 -18.50
N ARG A 187 14.48 10.95 -19.31
CA ARG A 187 14.97 12.27 -18.88
C ARG A 187 13.85 13.16 -18.30
N ALA A 188 12.59 12.91 -18.65
CA ALA A 188 11.43 13.55 -18.04
C ALA A 188 11.39 13.41 -16.51
N ALA A 189 12.05 12.40 -15.92
CA ALA A 189 12.20 12.26 -14.47
C ALA A 189 12.83 13.51 -13.81
N LEU A 190 13.73 14.22 -14.50
CA LEU A 190 14.34 15.45 -13.97
C LEU A 190 13.31 16.55 -13.73
N ARG A 191 12.34 16.75 -14.63
CA ARG A 191 11.29 17.75 -14.43
C ARG A 191 10.32 17.34 -13.33
N LEU A 192 9.97 16.05 -13.27
CA LEU A 192 9.06 15.51 -12.26
C LEU A 192 9.64 15.66 -10.85
N THR A 193 10.96 15.43 -10.71
CA THR A 193 11.69 15.62 -9.45
C THR A 193 11.54 17.04 -8.89
N ARG A 194 11.43 18.04 -9.77
CA ARG A 194 11.40 19.46 -9.41
C ARG A 194 10.01 19.99 -9.11
N ILE A 195 8.94 19.20 -9.25
CA ILE A 195 7.55 19.67 -9.08
C ILE A 195 7.34 20.35 -7.72
N VAL A 196 7.82 19.77 -6.62
CA VAL A 196 7.67 20.36 -5.27
C VAL A 196 8.42 21.70 -5.20
N THR A 197 9.65 21.74 -5.68
CA THR A 197 10.49 22.95 -5.72
C THR A 197 9.89 24.05 -6.60
N GLU A 198 9.41 23.69 -7.79
CA GLU A 198 8.77 24.64 -8.71
C GLU A 198 7.45 25.16 -8.14
N THR A 199 6.69 24.31 -7.46
CA THR A 199 5.47 24.71 -6.73
C THR A 199 5.79 25.65 -5.57
N PHE A 200 6.85 25.38 -4.81
CA PHE A 200 7.32 26.26 -3.74
C PHE A 200 7.72 27.65 -4.28
N LYS A 201 8.45 27.68 -5.41
CA LYS A 201 8.91 28.91 -6.06
C LYS A 201 7.78 29.79 -6.61
N LEU A 202 6.53 29.31 -6.66
CA LEU A 202 5.36 30.15 -6.95
C LEU A 202 5.06 31.16 -5.84
N GLY A 203 5.65 31.03 -4.64
CA GLY A 203 5.53 32.02 -3.57
C GLY A 203 4.13 32.14 -2.97
N LEU A 204 3.35 31.05 -3.01
CA LEU A 204 1.99 31.07 -2.47
C LEU A 204 2.01 31.24 -0.95
N LYS A 205 1.11 32.09 -0.44
CA LYS A 205 1.02 32.39 1.00
C LYS A 205 0.32 31.27 1.77
N ASN A 206 0.58 31.21 3.08
CA ASN A 206 -0.09 30.30 4.04
C ASN A 206 -0.07 28.83 3.56
N VAL A 207 1.12 28.31 3.29
CA VAL A 207 1.34 26.90 2.93
C VAL A 207 2.06 26.21 4.07
N ASP A 208 1.49 25.11 4.52
CA ASP A 208 2.12 24.22 5.50
C ASP A 208 2.66 22.96 4.83
N TRP A 209 1.98 22.50 3.76
CA TRP A 209 2.28 21.22 3.11
C TRP A 209 2.24 21.31 1.58
N PHE A 210 3.18 20.61 0.95
CA PHE A 210 3.19 20.31 -0.48
C PHE A 210 2.92 18.82 -0.64
N VAL A 211 1.87 18.47 -1.38
CA VAL A 211 1.48 17.07 -1.62
C VAL A 211 1.66 16.76 -3.09
N MET A 212 2.47 15.75 -3.39
CA MET A 212 2.75 15.29 -4.75
C MET A 212 2.00 13.99 -5.04
N GLY A 213 1.56 13.81 -6.28
CA GLY A 213 1.03 12.55 -6.81
C GLY A 213 0.89 12.59 -8.33
N ASP A 214 0.69 11.43 -8.95
CA ASP A 214 0.56 11.32 -10.41
C ASP A 214 -0.89 11.55 -10.89
N ASP A 215 -1.07 11.84 -12.19
CA ASP A 215 -2.39 12.08 -12.82
C ASP A 215 -3.30 10.86 -12.93
N ASP A 216 -2.80 9.66 -12.60
CA ASP A 216 -3.54 8.42 -12.43
C ASP A 216 -3.56 7.92 -10.97
N THR A 217 -3.40 8.85 -10.04
CA THR A 217 -3.53 8.65 -8.60
C THR A 217 -4.79 9.34 -8.10
N ILE A 218 -5.52 8.67 -7.21
CA ILE A 218 -6.59 9.30 -6.44
C ILE A 218 -6.11 9.62 -5.03
N ILE A 219 -6.58 10.74 -4.48
CA ILE A 219 -6.26 11.17 -3.12
C ILE A 219 -7.54 11.25 -2.30
N PHE A 220 -7.53 10.62 -1.12
CA PHE A 220 -8.58 10.71 -0.11
C PHE A 220 -8.29 11.94 0.76
N THR A 221 -8.78 13.09 0.32
CA THR A 221 -8.36 14.41 0.82
C THR A 221 -8.74 14.69 2.27
N ASP A 222 -9.88 14.19 2.74
CA ASP A 222 -10.29 14.35 4.14
C ASP A 222 -9.38 13.52 5.05
N ASN A 223 -9.06 12.29 4.65
CA ASN A 223 -8.12 11.43 5.35
C ASN A 223 -6.70 12.04 5.32
N LEU A 224 -6.27 12.59 4.19
CA LEU A 224 -4.97 13.26 4.06
C LEU A 224 -4.83 14.45 5.00
N VAL A 225 -5.83 15.34 5.07
CA VAL A 225 -5.81 16.50 5.98
C VAL A 225 -5.69 16.05 7.43
N ARG A 226 -6.48 15.05 7.83
CA ARG A 226 -6.45 14.51 9.19
C ARG A 226 -5.18 13.74 9.52
N MET A 227 -4.51 13.18 8.52
CA MET A 227 -3.20 12.56 8.70
C MET A 227 -2.16 13.65 8.98
N LEU A 228 -2.12 14.68 8.14
CA LEU A 228 -1.18 15.79 8.24
C LEU A 228 -1.37 16.63 9.51
N SER A 229 -2.59 16.72 10.05
CA SER A 229 -2.84 17.40 11.33
C SER A 229 -2.13 16.76 12.52
N ASN A 230 -1.60 15.53 12.41
CA ASN A 230 -0.80 14.91 13.47
C ASN A 230 0.67 15.35 13.48
N TYR A 231 1.11 16.15 12.51
CA TYR A 231 2.51 16.53 12.34
C TYR A 231 2.68 18.04 12.45
N ASP A 232 3.77 18.48 13.06
CA ASP A 232 4.08 19.90 13.19
C ASP A 232 4.53 20.46 11.84
N PRO A 233 3.75 21.32 11.17
CA PRO A 233 4.12 21.83 9.85
C PRO A 233 5.37 22.71 9.86
N LYS A 234 5.86 23.13 11.04
CA LYS A 234 7.08 23.92 11.20
C LYS A 234 8.35 23.07 11.28
N GLN A 235 8.23 21.75 11.34
CA GLN A 235 9.35 20.81 11.30
C GLN A 235 9.53 20.24 9.88
N MET A 236 10.71 19.71 9.59
CA MET A 236 10.97 19.07 8.31
C MET A 236 10.39 17.65 8.31
N HIS A 237 9.27 17.49 7.62
CA HIS A 237 8.62 16.21 7.39
C HIS A 237 8.64 15.81 5.92
N TYR A 238 8.99 14.55 5.68
CA TYR A 238 8.82 13.82 4.42
C TYR A 238 7.97 12.58 4.71
N ILE A 239 6.70 12.58 4.29
CA ILE A 239 5.70 11.57 4.67
C ILE A 239 5.18 10.87 3.42
N GLY A 240 5.22 9.54 3.41
CA GLY A 240 4.75 8.74 2.28
C GLY A 240 4.93 7.25 2.55
N SER A 241 4.91 6.41 1.52
CA SER A 241 5.16 4.97 1.69
C SER A 241 6.01 4.39 0.56
N HIS A 242 6.54 3.21 0.84
CA HIS A 242 7.19 2.38 -0.16
C HIS A 242 6.15 1.65 -1.04
N SER A 243 6.62 0.93 -2.06
CA SER A 243 5.78 0.16 -2.95
C SER A 243 5.27 -1.14 -2.31
N GLU A 244 4.15 -1.66 -2.80
CA GLU A 244 3.61 -3.00 -2.53
C GLU A 244 4.43 -4.11 -3.23
N SER A 245 5.51 -3.75 -3.94
CA SER A 245 6.45 -4.71 -4.53
C SER A 245 7.77 -4.75 -3.76
N HIS A 246 8.06 -5.89 -3.14
CA HIS A 246 9.30 -6.13 -2.41
C HIS A 246 10.53 -5.90 -3.31
N VAL A 247 10.50 -6.42 -4.54
CA VAL A 247 11.58 -6.30 -5.52
C VAL A 247 11.81 -4.84 -5.94
N GLN A 248 10.75 -4.03 -6.06
CA GLN A 248 10.91 -2.60 -6.32
C GLN A 248 11.61 -1.93 -5.13
N ASN A 249 11.19 -2.23 -3.91
CA ASN A 249 11.73 -1.59 -2.70
C ASN A 249 13.20 -1.95 -2.44
N THR A 250 13.61 -3.21 -2.70
CA THR A 250 15.02 -3.62 -2.58
C THR A 250 15.89 -2.98 -3.65
N ARG A 251 15.34 -2.76 -4.85
CA ARG A 251 16.06 -2.14 -5.97
C ARG A 251 16.20 -0.62 -5.84
N PHE A 252 15.18 0.06 -5.32
CA PHE A 252 15.15 1.51 -5.20
C PHE A 252 15.42 1.92 -3.75
N SER A 253 14.44 1.81 -2.84
CA SER A 253 14.66 1.97 -1.41
C SER A 253 13.39 1.69 -0.62
N TYR A 254 13.52 1.04 0.54
CA TYR A 254 12.47 1.01 1.57
C TYR A 254 12.32 2.34 2.33
N SER A 255 13.24 3.28 2.15
CA SER A 255 13.27 4.59 2.79
C SER A 255 12.82 5.73 1.87
N MET A 256 12.36 5.41 0.66
CA MET A 256 11.84 6.35 -0.33
C MET A 256 10.31 6.32 -0.34
N ALA A 257 9.68 7.49 -0.42
CA ALA A 257 8.28 7.57 -0.76
C ALA A 257 8.14 7.48 -2.28
N TYR A 258 7.38 6.50 -2.76
CA TYR A 258 7.17 6.31 -4.18
C TYR A 258 6.24 7.40 -4.73
N GLY A 259 6.66 8.01 -5.84
CA GLY A 259 6.00 9.22 -6.36
C GLY A 259 4.55 9.01 -6.79
N GLY A 260 4.26 7.85 -7.41
CA GLY A 260 2.90 7.51 -7.86
C GLY A 260 1.95 7.33 -6.68
N GLY A 261 2.37 6.63 -5.62
CA GLY A 261 1.62 6.54 -4.36
C GLY A 261 1.43 7.90 -3.71
N GLY A 262 2.24 8.89 -4.06
CA GLY A 262 2.17 10.24 -3.54
C GLY A 262 2.83 10.38 -2.17
N PHE A 263 3.18 11.61 -1.85
CA PHE A 263 3.85 11.95 -0.60
C PHE A 263 3.59 13.41 -0.23
N ALA A 264 3.79 13.73 1.05
CA ALA A 264 3.70 15.06 1.61
C ALA A 264 5.06 15.57 2.10
N ILE A 265 5.36 16.82 1.80
CA ILE A 265 6.54 17.54 2.25
C ILE A 265 6.09 18.81 2.98
N SER A 266 6.55 18.98 4.22
CA SER A 266 6.34 20.21 5.00
C SER A 266 6.99 21.43 4.35
N TYR A 267 6.48 22.62 4.66
CA TYR A 267 7.00 23.88 4.13
C TYR A 267 8.52 24.09 4.36
N PRO A 268 9.08 23.87 5.58
CA PRO A 268 10.51 24.05 5.81
C PRO A 268 11.39 23.11 4.96
N LEU A 269 10.94 21.88 4.72
CA LEU A 269 11.66 20.93 3.88
C LEU A 269 11.58 21.32 2.40
N ALA A 270 10.41 21.75 1.92
CA ALA A 270 10.28 22.27 0.55
C ALA A 270 11.17 23.50 0.30
N ARG A 271 11.28 24.40 1.28
CA ARG A 271 12.19 25.54 1.24
C ARG A 271 13.65 25.10 1.13
N ALA A 272 14.08 24.15 1.96
CA ALA A 272 15.44 23.63 1.92
C ALA A 272 15.76 22.96 0.58
N LEU A 273 14.86 22.11 0.08
CA LEU A 273 14.97 21.49 -1.24
C LEU A 273 15.08 22.52 -2.36
N ALA A 274 14.30 23.60 -2.31
CA ALA A 274 14.32 24.62 -3.34
C ALA A 274 15.69 25.31 -3.51
N THR A 275 16.52 25.28 -2.46
CA THR A 275 17.89 25.82 -2.46
C THR A 275 18.93 24.78 -2.86
N THR A 276 18.76 23.50 -2.48
CA THR A 276 19.80 22.47 -2.64
C THR A 276 19.59 21.52 -3.81
N GLN A 277 18.35 21.35 -4.29
CA GLN A 277 17.97 20.29 -5.22
C GLN A 277 18.74 20.35 -6.55
N ASP A 278 18.95 21.54 -7.12
CA ASP A 278 19.66 21.67 -8.40
C ASP A 278 21.12 21.17 -8.30
N GLY A 279 21.78 21.34 -7.15
CA GLY A 279 23.10 20.77 -6.88
C GLY A 279 23.06 19.25 -6.72
N CYS A 280 22.06 18.74 -5.97
CA CYS A 280 21.82 17.31 -5.79
C CYS A 280 21.60 16.59 -7.14
N LEU A 281 20.79 17.16 -8.05
CA LEU A 281 20.55 16.57 -9.38
C LEU A 281 21.81 16.44 -10.23
N ASN A 282 22.79 17.33 -10.04
CA ASN A 282 24.09 17.25 -10.71
C ASN A 282 25.03 16.22 -10.09
N ARG A 283 24.87 15.93 -8.78
CA ARG A 283 25.66 14.91 -8.08
C ARG A 283 25.18 13.49 -8.37
N TYR A 284 23.88 13.29 -8.61
CA TYR A 284 23.27 11.97 -8.85
C TYR A 284 22.62 11.83 -10.24
N PRO A 285 23.35 12.04 -11.34
CA PRO A 285 22.80 11.92 -12.70
C PRO A 285 22.38 10.49 -13.09
N GLU A 286 22.83 9.47 -12.36
CA GLU A 286 22.65 8.04 -12.62
C GLU A 286 21.36 7.44 -12.05
N LEU A 287 20.66 8.16 -11.16
CA LEU A 287 19.41 7.70 -10.58
C LEU A 287 18.35 7.43 -11.68
N PHE A 288 17.34 6.63 -11.40
CA PHE A 288 16.32 6.20 -12.36
C PHE A 288 15.16 7.18 -12.50
N GLY A 289 14.41 7.34 -11.42
CA GLY A 289 13.09 7.96 -11.38
C GLY A 289 13.11 9.40 -10.90
N SER A 290 11.94 9.94 -10.60
CA SER A 290 11.84 11.22 -9.92
C SER A 290 11.83 11.08 -8.40
N ASP A 291 11.18 10.03 -7.91
CA ASP A 291 11.08 9.67 -6.51
C ASP A 291 12.44 9.33 -5.90
N ASP A 292 13.27 8.55 -6.60
CA ASP A 292 14.62 8.21 -6.12
C ASP A 292 15.52 9.44 -5.99
N ARG A 293 15.38 10.42 -6.88
CA ARG A 293 16.08 11.71 -6.81
C ARG A 293 15.54 12.60 -5.71
N VAL A 294 14.22 12.70 -5.55
CA VAL A 294 13.62 13.43 -4.42
C VAL A 294 14.14 12.85 -3.11
N HIS A 295 14.10 11.52 -2.95
CA HIS A 295 14.63 10.83 -1.78
C HIS A 295 16.13 11.09 -1.57
N ALA A 296 16.96 11.00 -2.61
CA ALA A 296 18.39 11.30 -2.50
C ALA A 296 18.65 12.73 -2.01
N CYS A 297 17.96 13.73 -2.60
CA CYS A 297 18.13 15.13 -2.19
C CYS A 297 17.62 15.41 -0.78
N ILE A 298 16.53 14.76 -0.34
CA ILE A 298 16.04 14.85 1.04
C ILE A 298 17.01 14.16 2.01
N THR A 299 17.66 13.08 1.58
CA THR A 299 18.65 12.36 2.39
C THR A 299 19.89 13.22 2.65
N GLU A 300 20.34 14.04 1.67
CA GLU A 300 21.41 15.03 1.90
C GLU A 300 21.04 16.06 2.98
N LEU A 301 19.76 16.35 3.16
CA LEU A 301 19.25 17.23 4.21
C LEU A 301 19.09 16.50 5.56
N GLY A 302 19.37 15.20 5.63
CA GLY A 302 19.29 14.40 6.85
C GLY A 302 17.87 14.07 7.31
N VAL A 303 16.86 14.20 6.45
CA VAL A 303 15.46 13.98 6.81
C VAL A 303 15.00 12.59 6.36
N PRO A 304 14.68 11.66 7.29
CA PRO A 304 14.18 10.35 6.91
C PRO A 304 12.71 10.39 6.48
N ILE A 305 12.27 9.36 5.75
CA ILE A 305 10.85 9.15 5.49
C ILE A 305 10.11 8.82 6.78
N THR A 306 8.95 9.45 6.97
CA THR A 306 7.90 9.00 7.88
C THR A 306 6.95 8.11 7.10
N LYS A 307 7.01 6.80 7.34
CA LYS A 307 6.18 5.82 6.62
C LYS A 307 4.72 5.92 7.06
N ASN A 308 3.81 6.03 6.10
CA ASN A 308 2.38 5.94 6.34
C ASN A 308 1.76 4.92 5.38
N GLN A 309 1.18 3.86 5.96
CA GLN A 309 0.64 2.71 5.24
C GLN A 309 -0.61 3.02 4.37
N GLY A 310 -1.16 4.24 4.43
CA GLY A 310 -2.31 4.63 3.61
C GLY A 310 -1.94 5.20 2.24
N PHE A 311 -0.66 5.47 1.98
CA PHE A 311 -0.21 5.81 0.63
C PHE A 311 0.10 4.53 -0.15
N HIS A 312 -0.57 4.32 -1.29
CA HIS A 312 -0.41 3.11 -2.09
C HIS A 312 0.13 3.41 -3.48
N GLN A 313 1.37 3.01 -3.73
CA GLN A 313 1.98 3.00 -5.07
C GLN A 313 1.31 1.94 -5.95
N PHE A 314 0.85 0.84 -5.39
CA PHE A 314 0.16 -0.23 -6.10
C PHE A 314 0.94 -0.74 -7.32
N ASP A 315 2.25 -0.99 -7.17
CA ASP A 315 3.03 -1.75 -8.16
C ASP A 315 2.68 -3.25 -8.10
N ILE A 316 1.40 -3.54 -8.29
CA ILE A 316 0.81 -4.86 -8.45
C ILE A 316 0.08 -4.90 -9.80
N ARG A 317 -0.23 -6.09 -10.28
CA ARG A 317 -1.00 -6.30 -11.51
C ARG A 317 -2.22 -7.16 -11.24
N GLY A 318 -3.21 -7.08 -12.14
CA GLY A 318 -4.42 -7.89 -12.01
C GLY A 318 -5.42 -7.28 -11.04
N ASN A 319 -6.16 -8.12 -10.30
CA ASN A 319 -7.29 -7.68 -9.49
C ASN A 319 -6.82 -7.19 -8.10
N PRO A 320 -7.00 -5.89 -7.76
CA PRO A 320 -6.54 -5.32 -6.49
C PRO A 320 -7.42 -5.68 -5.29
N MET A 321 -8.52 -6.44 -5.49
CA MET A 321 -9.52 -6.71 -4.44
C MET A 321 -8.92 -7.25 -3.16
N GLY A 322 -8.02 -8.23 -3.22
CA GLY A 322 -7.45 -8.83 -2.03
C GLY A 322 -6.69 -7.85 -1.15
N LEU A 323 -5.93 -6.94 -1.76
CA LEU A 323 -5.18 -5.93 -1.03
C LEU A 323 -6.10 -4.88 -0.39
N LEU A 324 -7.09 -4.39 -1.16
CA LEU A 324 -8.06 -3.42 -0.66
C LEU A 324 -9.02 -4.01 0.38
N ALA A 325 -9.37 -5.29 0.27
CA ALA A 325 -10.29 -5.97 1.18
C ALA A 325 -9.66 -6.36 2.53
N ALA A 326 -8.33 -6.33 2.60
CA ALA A 326 -7.50 -6.59 3.78
C ALA A 326 -6.62 -5.36 4.09
N HIS A 327 -7.10 -4.17 3.75
CA HIS A 327 -6.36 -2.94 3.97
C HIS A 327 -5.96 -2.80 5.46
N PRO A 328 -4.72 -2.37 5.77
CA PRO A 328 -4.26 -2.19 7.13
C PRO A 328 -5.17 -1.25 7.95
N MET A 329 -5.05 -1.31 9.27
CA MET A 329 -5.71 -0.40 10.21
C MET A 329 -5.08 1.00 10.20
N THR A 330 -4.98 1.56 9.00
CA THR A 330 -4.69 2.94 8.72
C THR A 330 -5.74 3.42 7.73
N PRO A 331 -6.14 4.67 7.82
CA PRO A 331 -6.94 5.28 6.77
C PRO A 331 -6.20 5.33 5.43
N VAL A 332 -6.93 5.00 4.36
CA VAL A 332 -6.44 5.14 2.98
C VAL A 332 -6.23 6.61 2.65
N LEU A 333 -5.10 6.92 2.02
CA LEU A 333 -4.70 8.28 1.63
C LEU A 333 -4.62 8.43 0.12
N SER A 334 -4.13 7.40 -0.58
CA SER A 334 -4.04 7.41 -2.02
C SER A 334 -4.09 6.01 -2.64
N ILE A 335 -4.45 5.95 -3.92
CA ILE A 335 -4.43 4.73 -4.73
C ILE A 335 -3.86 5.09 -6.11
N HIS A 336 -2.69 4.54 -6.40
CA HIS A 336 -2.10 4.42 -7.74
C HIS A 336 -2.32 2.97 -8.23
N HIS A 337 -1.76 2.42 -9.30
CA HIS A 337 -1.59 2.97 -10.63
C HIS A 337 -2.85 2.63 -11.44
N LEU A 338 -3.85 3.53 -11.49
CA LEU A 338 -5.20 3.20 -11.97
C LEU A 338 -5.26 2.63 -13.40
N ASP A 339 -4.30 2.99 -14.25
CA ASP A 339 -4.19 2.48 -15.62
C ASP A 339 -3.66 1.04 -15.69
N ILE A 340 -2.88 0.61 -14.70
CA ILE A 340 -2.25 -0.71 -14.67
C ILE A 340 -3.11 -1.73 -13.93
N ILE A 341 -3.59 -1.38 -12.74
CA ILE A 341 -4.42 -2.30 -11.96
C ILE A 341 -5.74 -2.60 -12.67
N GLY A 342 -6.30 -3.76 -12.38
CA GLY A 342 -7.64 -4.14 -12.81
C GLY A 342 -8.70 -3.19 -12.25
N SER A 343 -9.87 -3.17 -12.87
CA SER A 343 -10.99 -2.35 -12.38
C SER A 343 -11.33 -2.70 -10.93
N LEU A 344 -11.51 -1.67 -10.09
CA LEU A 344 -11.78 -1.83 -8.66
C LEU A 344 -13.05 -2.65 -8.39
N PHE A 345 -14.05 -2.52 -9.26
CA PHE A 345 -15.31 -3.25 -9.16
C PHE A 345 -15.51 -4.16 -10.38
N PRO A 346 -16.03 -5.38 -10.18
CA PRO A 346 -16.25 -6.32 -11.28
C PRO A 346 -17.29 -5.77 -12.27
N ARG A 347 -17.11 -6.10 -13.55
CA ARG A 347 -18.01 -5.71 -14.67
C ARG A 347 -18.25 -4.19 -14.77
N LYS A 348 -17.28 -3.37 -14.34
CA LYS A 348 -17.29 -1.91 -14.51
C LYS A 348 -15.99 -1.48 -15.18
N SER A 349 -16.06 -0.48 -16.04
CA SER A 349 -14.84 0.20 -16.49
C SER A 349 -14.16 0.91 -15.33
N ARG A 350 -12.85 1.15 -15.43
CA ARG A 350 -12.03 1.79 -14.38
C ARG A 350 -12.65 3.09 -13.88
N LEU A 351 -13.07 3.97 -14.79
CA LEU A 351 -13.65 5.26 -14.42
C LEU A 351 -15.02 5.14 -13.74
N VAL A 352 -15.86 4.20 -14.17
CA VAL A 352 -17.18 3.97 -13.54
C VAL A 352 -17.00 3.34 -12.15
N ALA A 353 -16.04 2.43 -12.01
CA ALA A 353 -15.65 1.83 -10.74
C ALA A 353 -15.11 2.90 -9.77
N LEU A 354 -14.21 3.75 -10.25
CA LEU A 354 -13.65 4.86 -9.47
C LEU A 354 -14.74 5.84 -9.00
N ARG A 355 -15.64 6.25 -9.89
CA ARG A 355 -16.78 7.11 -9.55
C ARG A 355 -17.65 6.53 -8.44
N LEU A 356 -17.88 5.22 -8.47
CA LEU A 356 -18.63 4.54 -7.40
C LEU A 356 -17.88 4.62 -6.07
N LEU A 357 -16.58 4.30 -6.08
CA LEU A 357 -15.73 4.39 -4.88
C LEU A 357 -15.73 5.81 -4.30
N MET A 358 -15.46 6.83 -5.13
CA MET A 358 -15.35 8.20 -4.66
C MET A 358 -16.68 8.78 -4.21
N ARG A 359 -17.82 8.31 -4.76
CA ARG A 359 -19.14 8.67 -4.21
C ARG A 359 -19.35 8.11 -2.80
N ALA A 360 -18.88 6.88 -2.53
CA ALA A 360 -18.94 6.31 -1.18
C ALA A 360 -17.97 7.02 -0.23
N ALA A 361 -16.76 7.35 -0.69
CA ALA A 361 -15.77 8.08 0.06
C ALA A 361 -16.22 9.50 0.47
N ARG A 362 -17.13 10.13 -0.29
CA ARG A 362 -17.74 11.43 0.08
C ARG A 362 -18.79 11.31 1.19
N VAL A 363 -19.30 10.11 1.44
CA VAL A 363 -20.25 9.85 2.54
C VAL A 363 -19.49 9.53 3.82
N GLU A 364 -18.54 8.61 3.74
CA GLU A 364 -17.69 8.23 4.86
C GLU A 364 -16.31 7.84 4.35
N GLN A 365 -15.35 8.76 4.49
CA GLN A 365 -13.97 8.55 4.06
C GLN A 365 -13.13 7.87 5.14
N ALA A 366 -13.45 8.11 6.42
CA ALA A 366 -12.61 7.72 7.55
C ALA A 366 -12.49 6.20 7.65
N SER A 367 -13.59 5.51 7.41
CA SER A 367 -13.64 4.05 7.47
C SER A 367 -13.40 3.38 6.12
N MET A 368 -13.09 4.12 5.05
CA MET A 368 -12.93 3.51 3.73
C MET A 368 -11.86 2.42 3.74
N PHE A 369 -12.20 1.24 3.21
CA PHE A 369 -11.42 0.00 3.25
C PHE A 369 -11.11 -0.58 4.64
N GLN A 370 -11.48 0.09 5.74
CA GLN A 370 -11.28 -0.46 7.07
C GLN A 370 -12.00 -1.80 7.19
N GLN A 371 -11.23 -2.83 7.52
CA GLN A 371 -11.74 -4.19 7.61
C GLN A 371 -12.31 -4.45 9.00
N THR A 372 -13.60 -4.78 9.03
CA THR A 372 -14.32 -5.30 10.20
C THR A 372 -14.53 -6.80 10.02
N ILE A 373 -14.25 -7.59 11.07
CA ILE A 373 -14.50 -9.03 11.08
C ILE A 373 -15.68 -9.29 12.03
N THR A 374 -16.61 -10.13 11.62
CA THR A 374 -17.76 -10.52 12.45
C THR A 374 -18.16 -11.96 12.16
N TYR A 375 -18.75 -12.63 13.15
CA TYR A 375 -19.11 -14.03 13.06
C TYR A 375 -20.59 -14.24 13.31
N ALA A 376 -21.22 -15.11 12.52
CA ALA A 376 -22.55 -15.66 12.81
C ALA A 376 -22.36 -17.06 13.40
N GLN A 377 -21.96 -17.15 14.67
CA GLN A 377 -21.52 -18.40 15.32
C GLN A 377 -22.56 -19.53 15.19
N GLN A 378 -23.83 -19.26 15.48
CA GLN A 378 -24.92 -20.25 15.38
C GLN A 378 -25.13 -20.78 13.96
N ARG A 379 -24.74 -20.01 12.94
CA ARG A 379 -24.87 -20.37 11.53
C ARG A 379 -23.55 -20.84 10.92
N ARG A 380 -22.44 -20.78 11.67
CA ARG A 380 -21.08 -21.11 11.23
C ARG A 380 -20.66 -20.31 9.99
N TYR A 381 -20.69 -18.98 10.07
CA TYR A 381 -20.10 -18.12 9.02
C TYR A 381 -19.18 -17.06 9.61
N SER A 382 -18.16 -16.72 8.82
CA SER A 382 -17.26 -15.60 9.07
C SER A 382 -17.46 -14.53 8.00
N PHE A 383 -17.54 -13.28 8.42
CA PHE A 383 -17.69 -12.12 7.54
C PHE A 383 -16.46 -11.23 7.68
N SER A 384 -15.84 -10.89 6.56
CA SER A 384 -14.82 -9.85 6.46
C SER A 384 -15.38 -8.70 5.63
N ILE A 385 -15.64 -7.57 6.28
CA ILE A 385 -16.28 -6.39 5.71
C ILE A 385 -15.21 -5.33 5.47
N SER A 386 -14.90 -5.06 4.21
CA SER A 386 -14.11 -3.90 3.80
C SER A 386 -15.06 -2.75 3.50
N SER A 387 -15.18 -1.83 4.45
CA SER A 387 -16.12 -0.71 4.40
C SER A 387 -16.00 0.10 3.11
N GLY A 388 -17.14 0.32 2.43
CA GLY A 388 -17.20 1.05 1.16
C GLY A 388 -16.67 0.28 -0.06
N TYR A 389 -16.37 -1.02 0.08
CA TYR A 389 -15.79 -1.81 -1.01
C TYR A 389 -16.41 -3.20 -1.19
N VAL A 390 -16.13 -4.16 -0.31
CA VAL A 390 -16.54 -5.56 -0.48
C VAL A 390 -16.76 -6.26 0.86
N VAL A 391 -17.76 -7.12 0.93
CA VAL A 391 -17.96 -8.10 2.02
C VAL A 391 -17.61 -9.48 1.49
N ARG A 392 -16.72 -10.17 2.20
CA ARG A 392 -16.34 -11.57 1.95
C ARG A 392 -17.02 -12.44 3.01
N VAL A 393 -17.81 -13.42 2.57
CA VAL A 393 -18.51 -14.36 3.47
C VAL A 393 -17.92 -15.75 3.29
N TYR A 394 -17.36 -16.29 4.37
CA TYR A 394 -16.76 -17.62 4.42
C TYR A 394 -17.68 -18.57 5.17
N GLN A 395 -17.82 -19.79 4.66
CA GLN A 395 -18.47 -20.89 5.39
C GLN A 395 -17.50 -21.39 6.46
N GLY A 396 -17.99 -21.54 7.69
CA GLY A 396 -17.17 -21.92 8.85
C GLY A 396 -16.48 -20.75 9.55
N PHE A 397 -15.64 -21.11 10.52
CA PHE A 397 -14.77 -20.18 11.24
C PHE A 397 -13.48 -19.99 10.45
N VAL A 398 -13.14 -18.73 10.17
CA VAL A 398 -11.81 -18.34 9.69
C VAL A 398 -11.20 -17.43 10.73
N ALA A 399 -9.97 -17.74 11.15
CA ALA A 399 -9.33 -17.01 12.22
C ALA A 399 -9.10 -15.53 11.82
N PRO A 400 -9.17 -14.57 12.77
CA PRO A 400 -8.95 -13.17 12.45
C PRO A 400 -7.62 -12.92 11.73
N TRP A 401 -6.50 -13.49 12.20
CA TRP A 401 -5.18 -13.30 11.60
C TRP A 401 -5.11 -13.78 10.14
N GLU A 402 -5.78 -14.89 9.79
CA GLU A 402 -5.90 -15.35 8.40
C GLU A 402 -6.76 -14.41 7.54
N LEU A 403 -7.77 -13.76 8.13
CA LEU A 403 -8.60 -12.79 7.41
C LEU A 403 -7.85 -11.48 7.14
N GLU A 404 -6.87 -11.12 7.97
CA GLU A 404 -6.00 -9.96 7.81
C GLU A 404 -4.98 -10.14 6.67
N GLU A 405 -4.61 -11.38 6.35
CA GLU A 405 -3.75 -11.65 5.20
C GLU A 405 -4.49 -11.39 3.88
N ALA A 406 -3.83 -10.65 2.98
CA ALA A 406 -4.40 -10.27 1.70
C ALA A 406 -4.51 -11.51 0.78
N PRO A 407 -5.71 -11.91 0.34
CA PRO A 407 -5.83 -13.03 -0.59
C PRO A 407 -5.19 -12.64 -1.94
N ARG A 408 -4.38 -13.53 -2.51
CA ARG A 408 -3.60 -13.29 -3.74
C ARG A 408 -4.46 -13.25 -5.01
N THR A 409 -5.29 -12.21 -5.13
CA THR A 409 -6.08 -11.89 -6.34
C THR A 409 -5.25 -11.11 -7.38
N PHE A 410 -4.05 -10.70 -7.00
CA PHE A 410 -3.12 -9.87 -7.77
C PHE A 410 -1.79 -10.59 -7.97
N TYR A 411 -0.96 -10.01 -8.83
CA TYR A 411 0.42 -10.41 -9.09
C TYR A 411 1.35 -9.27 -8.69
N SER A 412 2.59 -9.58 -8.37
CA SER A 412 3.63 -8.56 -8.18
C SER A 412 3.86 -7.75 -9.47
N TRP A 413 4.56 -6.62 -9.36
CA TRP A 413 4.96 -5.79 -10.51
C TRP A 413 5.59 -6.58 -11.67
N TYR A 414 6.37 -7.61 -11.32
CA TYR A 414 7.10 -8.48 -12.26
C TYR A 414 6.31 -9.74 -12.66
N GLY A 415 5.02 -9.83 -12.31
CA GLY A 415 4.13 -10.92 -12.73
C GLY A 415 4.20 -12.20 -11.90
N SER A 416 4.97 -12.22 -10.80
CA SER A 416 5.04 -13.37 -9.88
C SER A 416 3.90 -13.35 -8.86
N LYS A 417 3.43 -14.54 -8.46
CA LYS A 417 2.52 -14.75 -7.31
C LYS A 417 3.25 -15.18 -6.03
N ASN A 418 4.57 -15.36 -6.08
CA ASN A 418 5.34 -15.81 -4.91
C ASN A 418 5.21 -14.79 -3.76
N HIS A 419 5.05 -15.27 -2.52
CA HIS A 419 4.88 -14.42 -1.35
C HIS A 419 6.07 -13.49 -1.09
N ASP A 420 7.30 -13.91 -1.43
CA ASP A 420 8.54 -13.13 -1.22
C ASP A 420 8.60 -11.86 -2.07
N HIS A 421 7.70 -11.72 -3.05
CA HIS A 421 7.64 -10.54 -3.91
C HIS A 421 6.80 -9.40 -3.30
N PHE A 422 6.18 -9.63 -2.14
CA PHE A 422 5.35 -8.65 -1.44
C PHE A 422 6.00 -8.30 -0.08
N PRO A 423 6.01 -7.03 0.33
CA PRO A 423 6.53 -6.61 1.63
C PRO A 423 5.47 -6.71 2.74
N PHE A 424 4.47 -7.59 2.58
CA PHE A 424 3.35 -7.78 3.49
C PHE A 424 2.78 -9.20 3.32
N ASP A 425 2.01 -9.64 4.30
CA ASP A 425 1.49 -11.00 4.33
C ASP A 425 0.37 -11.20 3.31
N VAL A 426 0.51 -12.29 2.54
CA VAL A 426 -0.42 -12.68 1.50
C VAL A 426 -0.78 -14.13 1.65
N ARG A 427 -2.03 -14.47 1.33
CA ARG A 427 -2.52 -15.84 1.41
C ARG A 427 -3.08 -16.36 0.10
N GLU A 428 -3.05 -17.67 -0.03
CA GLU A 428 -3.62 -18.36 -1.18
C GLU A 428 -5.13 -18.23 -1.24
N ILE A 429 -5.64 -18.22 -2.46
CA ILE A 429 -7.07 -18.40 -2.70
C ILE A 429 -7.26 -19.90 -2.79
N PRO A 430 -8.10 -20.52 -1.93
CA PRO A 430 -8.34 -21.96 -1.97
C PRO A 430 -8.75 -22.42 -3.37
N ASP A 431 -8.37 -23.63 -3.77
CA ASP A 431 -8.82 -24.18 -5.05
C ASP A 431 -10.28 -24.65 -4.97
N ASP A 432 -10.66 -25.24 -3.83
CA ASP A 432 -12.01 -25.71 -3.54
C ASP A 432 -13.02 -24.54 -3.64
N PRO A 433 -14.02 -24.62 -4.55
CA PRO A 433 -15.09 -23.64 -4.65
C PRO A 433 -15.87 -23.40 -3.36
N CYS A 434 -15.94 -24.37 -2.45
CA CYS A 434 -16.67 -24.29 -1.19
C CYS A 434 -15.90 -23.54 -0.10
N GLU A 435 -14.56 -23.53 -0.16
CA GLU A 435 -13.71 -22.75 0.74
C GLU A 435 -13.55 -21.29 0.28
N LYS A 436 -13.86 -21.00 -0.99
CA LYS A 436 -13.83 -19.63 -1.52
C LYS A 436 -14.94 -18.78 -0.88
N PRO A 437 -14.65 -17.53 -0.51
CA PRO A 437 -15.68 -16.65 0.03
C PRO A 437 -16.70 -16.27 -1.04
N THR A 438 -17.97 -16.21 -0.65
CA THR A 438 -18.98 -15.51 -1.45
C THR A 438 -18.73 -14.00 -1.34
N LEU A 439 -18.63 -13.32 -2.48
CA LEU A 439 -18.30 -11.90 -2.54
C LEU A 439 -19.55 -11.05 -2.73
N PHE A 440 -19.66 -9.97 -1.95
CA PHE A 440 -20.70 -8.95 -2.11
C PHE A 440 -20.03 -7.59 -2.26
N PHE A 441 -20.14 -6.95 -3.44
CA PHE A 441 -19.51 -5.65 -3.69
C PHE A 441 -20.46 -4.49 -3.41
N LEU A 442 -19.90 -3.36 -3.02
CA LEU A 442 -20.64 -2.13 -2.75
C LEU A 442 -21.57 -1.78 -3.94
N SER A 443 -22.80 -1.45 -3.62
CA SER A 443 -23.81 -0.96 -4.55
C SER A 443 -23.84 0.57 -4.59
N LYS A 444 -24.65 1.13 -5.50
CA LYS A 444 -24.89 2.59 -5.55
C LYS A 444 -25.81 3.11 -4.43
N ARG A 445 -26.31 2.22 -3.54
CA ARG A 445 -27.23 2.56 -2.45
C ARG A 445 -26.46 2.70 -1.15
N PHE A 446 -26.35 3.94 -0.69
CA PHE A 446 -25.81 4.30 0.59
C PHE A 446 -26.59 5.51 1.13
N LEU A 447 -26.94 5.46 2.41
CA LEU A 447 -27.64 6.53 3.11
C LEU A 447 -26.72 7.06 4.19
N ASN A 448 -26.57 8.39 4.24
CA ASN A 448 -25.95 9.05 5.37
C ASN A 448 -27.04 9.53 6.32
N ASN A 449 -26.78 9.49 7.62
CA ASN A 449 -27.66 10.00 8.66
C ASN A 449 -29.07 9.42 8.54
N THR A 450 -29.18 8.09 8.63
CA THR A 450 -30.49 7.43 8.76
C THR A 450 -31.26 7.98 9.97
N ALA A 451 -32.54 7.62 10.12
CA ALA A 451 -33.31 8.00 11.32
C ALA A 451 -32.64 7.62 12.65
N SER A 452 -31.68 6.69 12.62
CA SER A 452 -30.86 6.24 13.76
C SER A 452 -29.45 6.87 13.81
N GLY A 453 -29.15 7.91 13.03
CA GLY A 453 -27.83 8.55 12.97
C GLY A 453 -26.71 7.69 12.38
N CYS A 454 -27.04 6.59 11.69
CA CYS A 454 -26.07 5.65 11.14
C CYS A 454 -25.76 5.94 9.67
N ILE A 455 -24.62 5.43 9.20
CA ILE A 455 -24.33 5.28 7.78
C ILE A 455 -24.80 3.89 7.36
N GLU A 456 -25.59 3.82 6.29
CA GLU A 456 -26.05 2.55 5.73
C GLU A 456 -25.39 2.33 4.36
N THR A 457 -24.80 1.15 4.16
CA THR A 457 -24.24 0.72 2.88
C THR A 457 -24.82 -0.63 2.48
N VAL A 458 -25.12 -0.80 1.20
CA VAL A 458 -25.66 -2.07 0.66
C VAL A 458 -24.65 -2.68 -0.30
N TYR A 459 -24.37 -3.96 -0.12
CA TYR A 459 -23.47 -4.77 -0.93
C TYR A 459 -24.28 -5.84 -1.68
N LEU A 460 -24.04 -5.99 -2.97
CA LEU A 460 -24.76 -6.92 -3.83
C LEU A 460 -23.88 -8.11 -4.17
N LYS A 461 -24.49 -9.30 -4.19
CA LYS A 461 -23.80 -10.54 -4.52
C LYS A 461 -23.15 -10.49 -5.88
N HIS A 462 -21.89 -10.88 -5.93
CA HIS A 462 -21.17 -11.07 -7.17
C HIS A 462 -21.37 -12.48 -7.70
N ARG A 463 -22.06 -12.59 -8.83
CA ARG A 463 -22.21 -13.85 -9.55
C ARG A 463 -21.01 -14.04 -10.47
N LEU A 464 -20.05 -14.89 -10.11
CA LEU A 464 -19.02 -15.38 -11.02
C LEU A 464 -19.71 -16.12 -12.17
N SER A 465 -19.28 -15.94 -13.43
CA SER A 465 -20.03 -16.49 -14.56
C SER A 465 -19.95 -18.02 -14.69
N GLU A 466 -19.05 -18.70 -13.96
CA GLU A 466 -18.77 -20.13 -14.17
C GLU A 466 -18.31 -20.87 -12.90
N SER A 467 -18.68 -20.46 -11.68
CA SER A 467 -18.41 -21.30 -10.51
C SER A 467 -19.59 -22.23 -10.23
N ASN A 468 -19.37 -23.54 -10.32
CA ASN A 468 -20.22 -24.61 -9.78
C ASN A 468 -20.36 -24.55 -8.24
N SER A 469 -20.25 -23.38 -7.63
CA SER A 469 -20.43 -23.13 -6.19
C SER A 469 -21.88 -23.23 -5.73
N ASN A 470 -22.81 -23.46 -6.67
CA ASN A 470 -24.23 -23.67 -6.35
C ASN A 470 -24.45 -24.86 -5.39
N GLY A 471 -23.51 -25.83 -5.35
CA GLY A 471 -23.61 -27.02 -4.48
C GLY A 471 -22.96 -26.90 -3.09
N CYS A 472 -22.25 -25.83 -2.77
CA CYS A 472 -21.48 -25.74 -1.53
C CYS A 472 -22.32 -25.32 -0.31
N ASP A 473 -23.25 -24.38 -0.49
CA ASP A 473 -24.10 -23.88 0.60
C ASP A 473 -25.34 -23.14 0.09
N GLU A 474 -26.51 -23.78 0.15
CA GLU A 474 -27.79 -23.20 -0.30
C GLU A 474 -28.19 -21.92 0.47
N ARG A 475 -27.76 -21.76 1.73
CA ARG A 475 -28.21 -20.65 2.58
C ARG A 475 -27.56 -19.33 2.20
N ILE A 476 -26.24 -19.31 1.99
CA ILE A 476 -25.59 -18.11 1.44
C ILE A 476 -25.89 -17.96 -0.07
N ASN A 477 -26.27 -19.06 -0.72
CA ASN A 477 -26.64 -19.02 -2.12
C ASN A 477 -27.90 -18.21 -2.40
N SER A 478 -28.89 -18.25 -1.51
CA SER A 478 -30.14 -17.46 -1.60
C SER A 478 -30.01 -15.98 -1.22
N VAL A 479 -28.95 -15.59 -0.50
CA VAL A 479 -28.72 -14.20 -0.11
C VAL A 479 -28.25 -13.38 -1.31
N GLU A 480 -28.98 -12.31 -1.64
CA GLU A 480 -28.68 -11.42 -2.77
C GLU A 480 -27.97 -10.13 -2.34
N ARG A 481 -28.16 -9.72 -1.07
CA ARG A 481 -27.60 -8.48 -0.55
C ARG A 481 -27.19 -8.58 0.91
N ILE A 482 -26.17 -7.79 1.28
CA ILE A 482 -25.78 -7.54 2.67
C ILE A 482 -25.94 -6.05 2.92
N ARG A 483 -26.61 -5.70 4.01
CA ARG A 483 -26.76 -4.32 4.46
C ARG A 483 -25.94 -4.12 5.71
N VAL A 484 -25.02 -3.16 5.65
CA VAL A 484 -24.14 -2.82 6.78
C VAL A 484 -24.55 -1.44 7.27
N ARG A 485 -24.92 -1.36 8.55
CA ARG A 485 -25.15 -0.10 9.27
C ARG A 485 -23.96 0.16 10.18
N SER A 486 -23.31 1.31 10.04
CA SER A 486 -22.17 1.69 10.85
C SER A 486 -22.39 3.00 11.58
N THR A 487 -21.88 3.10 12.80
CA THR A 487 -21.76 4.39 13.49
C THR A 487 -20.70 5.25 12.79
N PRO A 488 -20.98 6.53 12.47
CA PRO A 488 -19.96 7.46 12.00
C PRO A 488 -18.77 7.48 12.97
N LEU A 489 -17.55 7.52 12.41
CA LEU A 489 -16.35 7.61 13.23
C LEU A 489 -16.07 9.07 13.57
N ASP A 490 -15.66 9.32 14.81
CA ASP A 490 -15.21 10.65 15.23
C ASP A 490 -13.97 11.08 14.42
N HIS A 491 -13.87 12.38 14.17
CA HIS A 491 -12.87 13.02 13.35
C HIS A 491 -11.46 13.04 13.96
N SER A 492 -11.28 12.63 15.22
CA SER A 492 -9.98 12.38 15.88
C SER A 492 -9.28 11.07 15.41
N TRP A 493 -10.07 10.19 14.80
CA TRP A 493 -9.86 9.22 13.71
C TRP A 493 -8.76 8.15 13.69
N PHE A 494 -7.65 8.21 14.45
CA PHE A 494 -6.80 7.01 14.54
C PHE A 494 -7.17 6.18 15.76
N MET A 495 -8.16 5.31 15.61
CA MET A 495 -8.39 4.25 16.59
C MET A 495 -7.34 3.17 16.39
N PRO A 496 -6.55 2.80 17.42
CA PRO A 496 -5.55 1.72 17.33
C PRO A 496 -6.19 0.32 17.18
N ARG A 497 -7.51 0.25 16.95
CA ARG A 497 -8.33 -0.94 17.10
C ARG A 497 -9.41 -1.00 16.02
N ARG A 498 -9.60 -2.19 15.45
CA ARG A 498 -10.71 -2.52 14.54
C ARG A 498 -12.07 -2.21 15.15
N LEU A 499 -13.05 -1.95 14.29
CA LEU A 499 -14.44 -1.92 14.70
C LEU A 499 -14.95 -3.33 14.94
N CYS A 500 -15.96 -3.46 15.79
CA CYS A 500 -16.64 -4.71 16.07
C CYS A 500 -17.96 -4.74 15.29
N GLY A 501 -18.24 -5.89 14.68
CA GLY A 501 -19.47 -6.15 13.96
C GLY A 501 -20.37 -7.14 14.69
N ARG A 502 -21.67 -7.06 14.43
CA ARG A 502 -22.67 -8.04 14.88
C ARG A 502 -23.68 -8.29 13.78
N VAL A 503 -23.93 -9.56 13.46
CA VAL A 503 -25.03 -9.95 12.58
C VAL A 503 -26.33 -9.80 13.38
N GLU A 504 -27.20 -8.88 12.95
CA GLU A 504 -28.45 -8.59 13.67
C GLU A 504 -29.62 -9.38 13.11
N MET A 505 -29.63 -9.61 11.79
CA MET A 505 -30.71 -10.32 11.14
C MET A 505 -30.20 -11.08 9.93
N TRP A 506 -30.72 -12.30 9.74
CA TRP A 506 -30.48 -13.13 8.57
C TRP A 506 -31.81 -13.59 7.99
N LYS A 507 -32.23 -12.94 6.92
CA LYS A 507 -33.40 -13.30 6.09
C LYS A 507 -32.95 -14.11 4.87
N ASN A 508 -33.89 -14.69 4.14
CA ASN A 508 -33.58 -15.48 2.95
C ASN A 508 -32.76 -14.70 1.90
N ASP A 509 -33.12 -13.44 1.64
CA ASP A 509 -32.47 -12.64 0.59
C ASP A 509 -31.44 -11.62 1.11
N THR A 510 -31.40 -11.40 2.43
CA THR A 510 -30.72 -10.25 3.06
C THR A 510 -30.09 -10.60 4.40
N ILE A 511 -28.86 -10.16 4.59
CA ILE A 511 -28.20 -10.16 5.91
C ILE A 511 -27.99 -8.71 6.36
N ASP A 512 -28.39 -8.39 7.59
CA ASP A 512 -28.14 -7.11 8.23
C ASP A 512 -27.02 -7.24 9.26
N ILE A 513 -26.01 -6.38 9.13
CA ILE A 513 -24.85 -6.32 10.03
C ILE A 513 -24.74 -4.91 10.59
N PHE A 514 -24.52 -4.81 11.90
CA PHE A 514 -24.23 -3.56 12.57
C PHE A 514 -22.75 -3.49 12.96
N VAL A 515 -22.11 -2.35 12.70
CA VAL A 515 -20.68 -2.11 12.96
C VAL A 515 -20.52 -0.87 13.84
N ARG A 516 -19.71 -0.99 14.89
CA ARG A 516 -19.44 0.09 15.85
C ARG A 516 -18.05 -0.03 16.47
N PRO A 517 -17.54 1.02 17.16
CA PRO A 517 -16.43 0.86 18.09
C PRO A 517 -16.67 -0.34 19.02
N CYS A 518 -15.62 -1.13 19.22
CA CYS A 518 -15.66 -2.24 20.17
C CYS A 518 -15.85 -1.72 21.59
N GLN A 519 -16.65 -2.42 22.39
CA GLN A 519 -16.76 -2.18 23.83
C GLN A 519 -15.49 -2.63 24.54
N GLN A 520 -15.32 -2.18 25.78
CA GLN A 520 -14.23 -2.62 26.64
C GLN A 520 -14.33 -4.15 26.85
N GLY A 521 -13.22 -4.85 26.63
CA GLY A 521 -13.16 -6.32 26.73
C GLY A 521 -13.83 -7.12 25.61
N GLU A 522 -14.58 -6.49 24.69
CA GLU A 522 -15.25 -7.19 23.59
C GLU A 522 -14.24 -7.78 22.61
N LEU A 523 -14.33 -9.05 22.24
CA LEU A 523 -13.47 -9.63 21.21
C LEU A 523 -14.14 -9.54 19.83
N VAL A 524 -13.34 -9.42 18.78
CA VAL A 524 -13.83 -9.44 17.39
C VAL A 524 -14.49 -10.79 17.02
N VAL A 525 -14.09 -11.86 17.70
CA VAL A 525 -14.69 -13.19 17.59
C VAL A 525 -16.01 -13.36 18.36
N GLY A 526 -16.42 -12.33 19.12
CA GLY A 526 -17.54 -12.38 20.07
C GLY A 526 -17.09 -12.72 21.49
N VAL A 527 -17.99 -12.59 22.47
CA VAL A 527 -17.74 -12.95 23.87
C VAL A 527 -17.90 -14.46 24.05
N HIS A 528 -16.96 -15.10 24.76
CA HIS A 528 -17.07 -16.49 25.20
C HIS A 528 -18.00 -16.62 26.40
#